data_AF-A0A3M1G0S1-F1
#
_entry.id   AF-A0A3M1G0S1-F1
#
_cell.length_a   1.000
_cell.length_b   1.000
_cell.length_c   1.000
_cell.angle_alpha   90.00
_cell.angle_beta   90.00
_cell.angle_gamma   90.00
#
_symmetry.space_group_name_H-M   'P 1'
#
loop_
_entity.id
_entity.type
_entity.pdbx_description
1 polymer ?
#
loop_
_entity_poly.entity_id
_entity_poly.type
_entity_poly.pdbx_seq_one_letter_code
_entity_poly.pdbx_strand_id
1 'polypeptide(L)'
;MGRRRVAGWAVGRRQAGDRQAGRRQKRRGSRVNQARTRQARAARVRQRCAAVLCCAAALALAGCGGLRDAFGVNKHAPDEFAVVRNVPLVVPPDFELRPPRPGEKRPQEVDSQSQAVAALFPGRTRLPPQSAAELNLLRQAGATDDLSGVRSTLADDQSLVADKGFFLRELLSTEAGLVDAEGTAVEHIGSEPLKRP
;
A
#
# COMPACT_ATOMS: atom_id res chain seq x y z
N MET A 1 41.87 -113.43 -49.31
CA MET A 1 41.63 -112.34 -48.32
C MET A 1 42.22 -111.05 -48.86
N GLY A 2 41.67 -109.85 -48.78
CA GLY A 2 40.49 -109.33 -48.11
C GLY A 2 40.15 -107.95 -48.69
N ARG A 3 38.86 -107.61 -48.69
CA ARG A 3 38.33 -106.31 -49.11
C ARG A 3 38.66 -105.26 -48.07
N ARG A 4 39.08 -104.06 -48.48
CA ARG A 4 39.04 -102.87 -47.62
C ARG A 4 38.35 -101.73 -48.36
N ARG A 5 37.18 -101.35 -47.83
CA ARG A 5 36.44 -100.14 -48.18
C ARG A 5 37.13 -98.93 -47.56
N VAL A 6 37.32 -97.88 -48.35
CA VAL A 6 37.68 -96.55 -47.87
C VAL A 6 36.39 -95.74 -47.71
N ALA A 7 36.13 -95.29 -46.48
CA ALA A 7 35.05 -94.38 -46.13
C ALA A 7 35.61 -92.96 -46.05
N GLY A 8 35.15 -92.08 -46.94
CA GLY A 8 35.49 -90.65 -46.93
C GLY A 8 34.74 -89.92 -45.81
N TRP A 9 35.48 -89.19 -44.99
CA TRP A 9 34.95 -88.30 -43.95
C TRP A 9 34.55 -86.95 -44.56
N ALA A 10 33.29 -86.56 -44.35
CA ALA A 10 32.81 -85.20 -44.56
C ALA A 10 33.04 -84.38 -43.27
N VAL A 11 33.98 -83.42 -43.30
CA VAL A 11 34.18 -82.45 -42.20
C VAL A 11 33.49 -81.14 -42.58
N GLY A 12 32.50 -80.78 -41.76
CA GLY A 12 31.57 -79.68 -41.99
C GLY A 12 32.17 -78.28 -41.84
N ARG A 13 31.88 -77.43 -42.82
CA ARG A 13 31.88 -75.97 -42.65
C ARG A 13 30.51 -75.52 -42.18
N ARG A 14 30.37 -75.10 -40.92
CA ARG A 14 29.31 -74.19 -40.45
C ARG A 14 29.67 -73.73 -39.04
N GLN A 15 30.03 -72.46 -38.86
CA GLN A 15 29.90 -71.67 -37.62
C GLN A 15 30.59 -70.30 -37.77
N ALA A 16 29.92 -69.31 -38.37
CA ALA A 16 30.39 -67.92 -38.33
C ALA A 16 29.27 -66.87 -38.27
N GLY A 17 28.02 -67.21 -38.66
CA GLY A 17 26.91 -66.24 -38.71
C GLY A 17 26.27 -65.88 -37.35
N ASP A 18 26.21 -66.82 -36.40
CA ASP A 18 25.31 -66.66 -35.25
C ASP A 18 25.84 -65.71 -34.15
N ARG A 19 27.15 -65.45 -34.10
CA ARG A 19 27.75 -64.60 -33.05
C ARG A 19 27.51 -63.10 -33.25
N GLN A 20 27.24 -62.65 -34.48
CA GLN A 20 27.04 -61.22 -34.77
C GLN A 20 25.61 -60.74 -34.52
N ALA A 21 24.60 -61.61 -34.68
CA ALA A 21 23.20 -61.28 -34.41
C ALA A 21 22.96 -60.92 -32.93
N GLY A 22 23.55 -61.68 -32.00
CA GLY A 22 23.36 -61.47 -30.56
C GLY A 22 23.89 -60.12 -30.04
N ARG A 23 24.99 -59.60 -30.59
CA ARG A 23 25.56 -58.30 -30.16
C ARG A 23 24.71 -57.10 -30.60
N ARG A 24 24.13 -57.15 -31.80
CA ARG A 24 23.19 -56.10 -32.27
C ARG A 24 21.89 -56.11 -31.48
N GLN A 25 21.37 -57.29 -31.15
CA GLN A 25 20.15 -57.44 -30.35
C GLN A 25 20.33 -56.91 -28.92
N LYS A 26 21.48 -57.18 -28.28
CA LYS A 26 21.80 -56.67 -26.94
C LYS A 26 21.91 -55.13 -26.88
N ARG A 27 22.49 -54.50 -27.92
CA ARG A 27 22.58 -53.03 -28.01
C ARG A 27 21.25 -52.34 -28.32
N ARG A 28 20.33 -53.00 -29.05
CA ARG A 28 18.97 -52.51 -29.25
C ARG A 28 18.17 -52.55 -27.95
N GLY A 29 18.25 -53.65 -27.20
CA GLY A 29 17.57 -53.78 -25.89
C GLY A 29 18.06 -52.78 -24.84
N SER A 30 19.37 -52.50 -24.78
CA SER A 30 19.91 -51.55 -23.80
C SER A 30 19.47 -50.10 -24.07
N ARG A 31 19.32 -49.70 -25.33
CA ARG A 31 18.81 -48.37 -25.71
C ARG A 31 17.33 -48.20 -25.38
N VAL A 32 16.52 -49.24 -25.60
CA VAL A 32 15.09 -49.23 -25.26
C VAL A 32 14.89 -49.18 -23.73
N ASN A 33 15.70 -49.92 -22.96
CA ASN A 33 15.65 -49.89 -21.51
C ASN A 33 16.17 -48.56 -20.91
N GLN A 34 17.17 -47.92 -21.54
CA GLN A 34 17.62 -46.57 -21.17
C GLN A 34 16.58 -45.47 -21.46
N ALA A 35 15.83 -45.58 -22.57
CA ALA A 35 14.77 -44.61 -22.88
C ALA A 35 13.60 -44.71 -21.89
N ARG A 36 13.17 -45.94 -21.55
CA ARG A 36 12.09 -46.19 -20.57
C ARG A 36 12.43 -45.70 -19.16
N THR A 37 13.67 -45.88 -18.71
CA THR A 37 14.12 -45.40 -17.38
C THR A 37 14.24 -43.87 -17.32
N ARG A 38 14.64 -43.21 -18.41
CA ARG A 38 14.63 -41.74 -18.51
C ARG A 38 13.21 -41.17 -18.51
N GLN A 39 12.29 -41.78 -19.25
CA GLN A 39 10.87 -41.39 -19.26
C GLN A 39 10.21 -41.56 -17.88
N ALA A 40 10.49 -42.66 -17.18
CA ALA A 40 9.96 -42.91 -15.83
C ALA A 40 10.57 -42.01 -14.74
N ARG A 41 11.80 -41.49 -14.94
CA ARG A 41 12.40 -40.48 -14.05
C ARG A 41 11.85 -39.09 -14.33
N ALA A 42 11.67 -38.72 -15.60
CA ALA A 42 11.07 -37.44 -15.98
C ALA A 42 9.62 -37.29 -15.50
N ALA A 43 8.81 -38.37 -15.57
CA ALA A 43 7.45 -38.38 -15.02
C ALA A 43 7.44 -38.20 -13.50
N ARG A 44 8.34 -38.87 -12.77
CA ARG A 44 8.47 -38.72 -11.31
C ARG A 44 8.97 -37.34 -10.88
N VAL A 45 9.86 -36.71 -11.66
CA VAL A 45 10.31 -35.33 -11.41
C VAL A 45 9.17 -34.34 -11.65
N ARG A 46 8.42 -34.47 -12.75
CA ARG A 46 7.23 -33.63 -13.03
C ARG A 46 6.18 -33.75 -11.93
N GLN A 47 5.90 -34.97 -11.46
CA GLN A 47 4.91 -35.21 -10.41
C GLN A 47 5.35 -34.63 -9.05
N ARG A 48 6.65 -34.69 -8.73
CA ARG A 48 7.21 -34.04 -7.53
C ARG A 48 7.21 -32.51 -7.64
N CYS A 49 7.62 -31.95 -8.79
CA CYS A 49 7.57 -30.51 -9.02
C CYS A 49 6.13 -29.98 -8.95
N ALA A 50 5.17 -30.67 -9.54
CA ALA A 50 3.76 -30.32 -9.47
C ALA A 50 3.23 -30.38 -8.03
N ALA A 51 3.59 -31.43 -7.26
CA ALA A 51 3.22 -31.52 -5.86
C ALA A 51 3.82 -30.36 -5.03
N VAL A 52 5.10 -30.03 -5.23
CA VAL A 52 5.74 -28.89 -4.56
C VAL A 52 5.07 -27.56 -4.94
N LEU A 53 4.72 -27.37 -6.21
CA LEU A 53 4.03 -26.17 -6.67
C LEU A 53 2.63 -26.05 -6.06
N CYS A 54 1.87 -27.15 -6.00
CA CYS A 54 0.56 -27.19 -5.37
C CYS A 54 0.65 -26.92 -3.86
N CYS A 55 1.63 -27.50 -3.17
CA CYS A 55 1.84 -27.22 -1.74
C CYS A 55 2.23 -25.76 -1.49
N ALA A 56 3.10 -25.18 -2.32
CA ALA A 56 3.48 -23.78 -2.22
C ALA A 56 2.29 -22.83 -2.48
N ALA A 57 1.47 -23.14 -3.49
CA ALA A 57 0.24 -22.39 -3.75
C ALA A 57 -0.77 -22.48 -2.60
N ALA A 58 -0.95 -23.67 -2.00
CA ALA A 58 -1.83 -23.86 -0.86
C ALA A 58 -1.38 -23.05 0.37
N LEU A 59 -0.08 -22.99 0.66
CA LEU A 59 0.48 -22.17 1.73
C LEU A 59 0.32 -20.66 1.46
N ALA A 60 0.52 -20.23 0.21
CA ALA A 60 0.31 -18.84 -0.18
C ALA A 60 -1.16 -18.40 -0.01
N LEU A 61 -2.13 -19.25 -0.38
CA LEU A 61 -3.55 -18.98 -0.20
C LEU A 61 -3.97 -18.99 1.28
N ALA A 62 -3.39 -19.87 2.11
CA ALA A 62 -3.67 -19.91 3.55
C ALA A 62 -3.24 -18.62 4.27
N GLY A 63 -2.15 -17.97 3.82
CA GLY A 63 -1.69 -16.69 4.37
C GLY A 63 -2.60 -15.49 4.06
N CYS A 64 -3.37 -15.53 2.97
CA CYS A 64 -4.27 -14.43 2.60
C CYS A 64 -5.50 -14.30 3.51
N GLY A 65 -5.86 -15.35 4.27
CA GLY A 65 -6.98 -15.32 5.21
C GLY A 65 -6.71 -14.38 6.39
N GLY A 66 -5.57 -14.54 7.07
CA GLY A 66 -5.18 -13.70 8.22
C GLY A 66 -4.74 -12.28 7.83
N LEU A 67 -4.37 -12.07 6.56
CA LEU A 67 -4.07 -10.74 6.02
C LEU A 67 -5.30 -9.81 6.09
N ARG A 68 -6.52 -10.33 5.99
CA ARG A 68 -7.75 -9.53 6.10
C ARG A 68 -7.95 -8.95 7.50
N ASP A 69 -7.51 -9.67 8.53
CA ASP A 69 -7.53 -9.19 9.91
C ASP A 69 -6.41 -8.16 10.13
N ALA A 70 -5.21 -8.41 9.61
CA ALA A 70 -4.07 -7.50 9.71
C ALA A 70 -4.26 -6.18 8.94
N PHE A 71 -4.96 -6.23 7.79
CA PHE A 71 -5.34 -5.05 7.00
C PHE A 71 -6.64 -4.39 7.48
N GLY A 72 -7.20 -4.81 8.62
CA GLY A 72 -8.36 -4.16 9.24
C GLY A 72 -9.63 -4.25 8.39
N VAL A 73 -9.78 -5.30 7.57
CA VAL A 73 -11.02 -5.56 6.80
C VAL A 73 -12.08 -6.17 7.70
N ASN A 74 -11.69 -7.03 8.64
CA ASN A 74 -12.53 -7.50 9.74
C ASN A 74 -12.41 -6.55 10.92
N LYS A 75 -13.07 -5.40 10.82
CA LYS A 75 -13.13 -4.40 11.89
C LYS A 75 -14.04 -4.92 12.98
N HIS A 76 -13.47 -5.45 14.06
CA HIS A 76 -14.17 -5.53 15.34
C HIS A 76 -14.22 -4.13 15.94
N ALA A 77 -15.06 -3.26 15.37
CA ALA A 77 -15.32 -1.96 15.96
C ALA A 77 -15.98 -2.22 17.33
N PRO A 78 -15.44 -1.68 18.43
CA PRO A 78 -16.11 -1.75 19.71
C PRO A 78 -17.50 -1.10 19.58
N ASP A 79 -18.47 -1.62 20.34
CA ASP A 79 -19.86 -1.16 20.30
C ASP A 79 -19.94 0.31 20.74
N GLU A 80 -19.87 1.20 19.76
CA GLU A 80 -19.89 2.65 19.90
C GLU A 80 -21.29 3.18 20.28
N PHE A 81 -22.28 2.29 20.39
CA PHE A 81 -23.59 2.56 20.97
C PHE A 81 -23.81 1.88 22.32
N ALA A 82 -22.78 1.26 22.90
CA ALA A 82 -22.84 0.73 24.25
C ALA A 82 -22.95 1.88 25.26
N VAL A 83 -24.18 2.19 25.68
CA VAL A 83 -24.44 3.19 26.70
C VAL A 83 -24.09 2.61 28.07
N VAL A 84 -22.91 2.97 28.60
CA VAL A 84 -22.56 2.72 29.99
C VAL A 84 -23.22 3.78 30.87
N ARG A 85 -23.86 3.36 31.97
CA ARG A 85 -24.45 4.29 32.93
C ARG A 85 -23.34 4.93 33.76
N ASN A 86 -23.05 6.20 33.48
CA ASN A 86 -22.17 6.99 34.35
C ASN A 86 -22.82 7.20 35.72
N VAL A 87 -21.99 7.22 36.77
CA VAL A 87 -22.39 7.65 38.11
C VAL A 87 -23.03 9.04 38.01
N PRO A 88 -24.09 9.33 38.78
CA PRO A 88 -24.67 10.67 38.80
C PRO A 88 -23.59 11.69 39.20
N LEU A 89 -23.42 12.72 38.38
CA LEU A 89 -22.54 13.85 38.67
C LEU A 89 -23.14 14.62 39.85
N VAL A 90 -22.57 14.44 41.05
CA VAL A 90 -22.87 15.28 42.20
C VAL A 90 -22.14 16.59 41.98
N VAL A 91 -22.91 17.65 41.73
CA VAL A 91 -22.42 19.03 41.74
C VAL A 91 -21.98 19.33 43.19
N PRO A 92 -20.68 19.58 43.46
CA PRO A 92 -20.25 19.97 44.79
C PRO A 92 -20.96 21.27 45.20
N PRO A 93 -21.40 21.42 46.46
CA PRO A 93 -22.15 22.60 46.92
C PRO A 93 -21.34 23.91 46.84
N ASP A 94 -20.02 23.83 46.67
CA ASP A 94 -19.13 24.97 46.57
C ASP A 94 -18.78 25.29 45.11
N PHE A 95 -19.71 25.92 44.40
CA PHE A 95 -19.49 26.52 43.07
C PHE A 95 -18.95 27.95 43.13
N GLU A 96 -18.30 28.34 44.24
CA GLU A 96 -17.66 29.64 44.38
C GLU A 96 -16.29 29.66 43.69
N LEU A 97 -16.29 29.49 42.36
CA LEU A 97 -15.22 30.06 41.56
C LEU A 97 -15.34 31.56 41.71
N ARG A 98 -14.46 32.16 42.52
CA ARG A 98 -14.29 33.61 42.59
C ARG A 98 -14.19 34.13 41.14
N PRO A 99 -15.14 34.97 40.68
CA PRO A 99 -15.13 35.44 39.29
C PRO A 99 -13.74 35.98 38.96
N PRO A 100 -13.11 35.55 37.85
CA PRO A 100 -11.82 36.07 37.46
C PRO A 100 -11.99 37.59 37.33
N ARG A 101 -11.11 38.34 38.00
CA ARG A 101 -11.21 39.80 37.99
C ARG A 101 -11.17 40.26 36.54
N PRO A 102 -12.14 41.07 36.09
CA PRO A 102 -12.09 41.66 34.76
C PRO A 102 -10.74 42.36 34.56
N GLY A 103 -9.97 41.94 33.56
CA GLY A 103 -8.67 42.52 33.21
C GLY A 103 -7.43 41.79 33.74
N GLU A 104 -7.55 40.72 34.54
CA GLU A 104 -6.39 39.93 34.95
C GLU A 104 -6.02 38.90 33.87
N LYS A 105 -4.71 38.73 33.59
CA LYS A 105 -4.21 37.86 32.54
C LYS A 105 -4.68 36.43 32.78
N ARG A 106 -5.45 35.87 31.85
CA ARG A 106 -6.07 34.55 32.01
C ARG A 106 -4.96 33.48 32.09
N PRO A 107 -4.92 32.64 33.13
CA PRO A 107 -3.94 31.54 33.19
C PRO A 107 -4.10 30.53 32.03
N GLN A 108 -5.31 30.42 31.45
CA GLN A 108 -5.58 29.58 30.29
C GLN A 108 -5.11 30.17 28.95
N GLU A 109 -4.65 31.42 28.88
CA GLU A 109 -3.91 31.96 27.72
C GLU A 109 -2.45 31.52 27.77
N VAL A 110 -2.21 30.22 27.97
CA VAL A 110 -0.94 29.64 27.56
C VAL A 110 -0.91 29.80 26.05
N ASP A 111 -0.16 30.80 25.59
CA ASP A 111 -0.02 31.20 24.20
C ASP A 111 -0.03 29.95 23.30
N SER A 112 -1.12 29.75 22.56
CA SER A 112 -1.34 28.57 21.74
C SER A 112 -0.25 28.40 20.69
N GLN A 113 0.35 29.53 20.26
CA GLN A 113 1.51 29.54 19.40
C GLN A 113 2.72 28.91 20.09
N SER A 114 3.05 29.31 21.33
CA SER A 114 4.14 28.71 22.10
C SER A 114 3.97 27.20 22.34
N GLN A 115 2.74 26.73 22.57
CA GLN A 115 2.44 25.30 22.71
C GLN A 115 2.65 24.54 21.40
N ALA A 116 2.18 25.11 20.28
CA ALA A 116 2.40 24.55 18.96
C ALA A 116 3.90 24.48 18.62
N VAL A 117 4.67 25.52 18.94
CA VAL A 117 6.13 25.50 18.75
C VAL A 117 6.78 24.40 19.59
N ALA A 118 6.42 24.26 20.86
CA ALA A 118 6.99 23.24 21.73
C ALA A 118 6.64 21.81 21.27
N ALA A 119 5.44 21.61 20.72
CA ALA A 119 5.00 20.32 20.18
C ALA A 119 5.69 19.97 18.86
N LEU A 120 5.86 20.95 17.96
CA LEU A 120 6.47 20.75 16.65
C LEU A 120 8.01 20.73 16.70
N PHE A 121 8.59 21.47 17.65
CA PHE A 121 10.02 21.65 17.81
C PHE A 121 10.42 21.42 19.28
N PRO A 122 10.51 20.15 19.72
CA PRO A 122 10.84 19.84 21.10
C PRO A 122 12.19 20.46 21.50
N GLY A 123 12.21 21.16 22.64
CA GLY A 123 13.38 21.89 23.15
C GLY A 123 13.56 23.30 22.60
N ARG A 124 12.61 23.82 21.81
CA ARG A 124 12.63 25.20 21.30
C ARG A 124 11.40 25.97 21.79
N THR A 125 11.61 27.22 22.18
CA THR A 125 10.56 28.16 22.61
C THR A 125 10.15 29.14 21.51
N ARG A 126 10.82 29.09 20.35
CA ARG A 126 10.56 29.93 19.18
C ARG A 126 10.71 29.11 17.89
N LEU A 127 9.98 29.51 16.85
CA LEU A 127 10.13 28.94 15.50
C LEU A 127 11.60 29.04 15.03
N PRO A 128 12.15 28.00 14.39
CA PRO A 128 13.43 28.12 13.71
C PRO A 128 13.37 29.13 12.55
N PRO A 129 14.51 29.72 12.17
CA PRO A 129 14.57 30.53 10.96
C PRO A 129 14.19 29.68 9.74
N GLN A 130 13.47 30.30 8.79
CA GLN A 130 13.04 29.65 7.56
C GLN A 130 14.23 29.15 6.75
N SER A 131 14.07 27.99 6.10
CA SER A 131 15.13 27.42 5.28
C SER A 131 15.29 28.17 3.95
N ALA A 132 16.45 28.07 3.29
CA ALA A 132 16.67 28.71 1.99
C ALA A 132 15.69 28.21 0.91
N ALA A 133 15.29 26.94 0.97
CA ALA A 133 14.31 26.35 0.05
C ALA A 133 12.90 26.91 0.29
N GLU A 134 12.50 27.02 1.56
CA GLU A 134 11.22 27.63 1.96
C GLU A 134 11.13 29.09 1.50
N LEU A 135 12.19 29.88 1.70
CA LEU A 135 12.24 31.27 1.23
C LEU A 135 12.16 31.39 -0.30
N ASN A 136 12.73 30.44 -1.04
CA ASN A 136 12.61 30.41 -2.51
C ASN A 136 11.17 30.11 -2.95
N LEU A 137 10.49 29.18 -2.27
CA LEU A 137 9.09 28.85 -2.55
C LEU A 137 8.17 30.03 -2.21
N LEU A 138 8.38 30.68 -1.06
CA LEU A 138 7.60 31.88 -0.68
C LEU A 138 7.80 33.03 -1.68
N ARG A 139 9.03 33.23 -2.19
CA ARG A 139 9.29 34.21 -3.25
C ARG A 139 8.57 33.88 -4.55
N GLN A 140 8.55 32.61 -4.97
CA GLN A 140 7.80 32.19 -6.15
C GLN A 140 6.28 32.34 -5.95
N ALA A 141 5.79 32.11 -4.72
CA ALA A 141 4.40 32.28 -4.36
C ALA A 141 4.00 33.75 -4.10
N GLY A 142 4.94 34.70 -4.16
CA GLY A 142 4.69 36.10 -3.81
C GLY A 142 4.32 36.34 -2.33
N ALA A 143 4.59 35.37 -1.45
CA ALA A 143 4.19 35.34 -0.04
C ALA A 143 5.36 35.68 0.89
N THR A 144 6.14 36.72 0.55
CA THR A 144 7.31 37.15 1.34
C THR A 144 6.98 38.13 2.46
N ASP A 145 5.78 38.70 2.46
CA ASP A 145 5.36 39.69 3.44
C ASP A 145 5.03 39.00 4.77
N ASP A 146 5.40 39.64 5.88
CA ASP A 146 5.10 39.14 7.22
C ASP A 146 3.59 39.28 7.50
N LEU A 147 2.89 38.15 7.44
CA LEU A 147 1.46 38.03 7.65
C LEU A 147 1.09 37.78 9.14
N SER A 148 1.99 38.13 10.08
CA SER A 148 1.79 38.03 11.53
C SER A 148 0.72 39.00 12.06
N GLY A 149 -0.52 38.83 11.60
CA GLY A 149 -1.62 39.75 11.84
C GLY A 149 -2.72 39.74 10.79
N VAL A 150 -2.66 38.87 9.77
CA VAL A 150 -3.68 38.85 8.70
C VAL A 150 -5.09 38.69 9.24
N ARG A 151 -5.29 37.89 10.30
CA ARG A 151 -6.63 37.74 10.89
C ARG A 151 -7.15 39.01 11.57
N SER A 152 -6.26 39.85 12.08
CA SER A 152 -6.63 41.17 12.64
C SER A 152 -6.79 42.23 11.57
N THR A 153 -6.02 42.18 10.48
CA THR A 153 -6.13 43.16 9.38
C THR A 153 -7.28 42.83 8.42
N LEU A 154 -7.64 41.56 8.26
CA LEU A 154 -8.80 41.12 7.46
C LEU A 154 -10.14 41.38 8.16
N ALA A 155 -10.11 41.67 9.46
CA ALA A 155 -11.31 42.06 10.21
C ALA A 155 -11.60 43.57 10.12
N ASP A 156 -10.80 44.34 9.37
CA ASP A 156 -11.04 45.76 9.11
C ASP A 156 -12.16 45.94 8.09
N ASP A 157 -12.97 47.00 8.28
CA ASP A 157 -14.16 47.30 7.46
C ASP A 157 -13.81 47.64 6.00
N GLN A 158 -12.53 47.93 5.73
CA GLN A 158 -12.01 48.20 4.38
C GLN A 158 -11.59 46.93 3.62
N SER A 159 -11.68 45.74 4.24
CA SER A 159 -11.36 44.49 3.56
C SER A 159 -12.43 44.14 2.51
N LEU A 160 -11.99 43.85 1.29
CA LEU A 160 -12.89 43.45 0.20
C LEU A 160 -13.42 42.03 0.48
N VAL A 161 -14.60 41.95 1.09
CA VAL A 161 -15.31 40.67 1.29
C VAL A 161 -16.12 40.36 0.03
N ALA A 162 -15.83 39.21 -0.59
CA ALA A 162 -16.66 38.71 -1.68
C ALA A 162 -18.02 38.26 -1.12
N ASP A 163 -19.11 38.94 -1.50
CA ASP A 163 -20.47 38.53 -1.16
C ASP A 163 -20.85 37.28 -1.95
N LYS A 164 -20.86 36.14 -1.25
CA LYS A 164 -21.24 34.83 -1.82
C LYS A 164 -22.70 34.47 -1.51
N GLY A 165 -23.51 35.40 -0.98
CA GLY A 165 -24.86 35.12 -0.52
C GLY A 165 -25.79 34.57 -1.61
N PHE A 166 -25.70 35.11 -2.82
CA PHE A 166 -26.50 34.65 -3.96
C PHE A 166 -26.11 33.22 -4.39
N PHE A 167 -24.82 32.96 -4.56
CA PHE A 167 -24.29 31.64 -4.95
C PHE A 167 -24.54 30.57 -3.88
N LEU A 168 -24.43 30.91 -2.59
CA LEU A 168 -24.73 30.00 -1.50
C LEU A 168 -26.22 29.62 -1.46
N ARG A 169 -27.11 30.56 -1.77
CA ARG A 169 -28.54 30.29 -1.85
C ARG A 169 -28.87 29.34 -3.00
N GLU A 170 -28.22 29.51 -4.13
CA GLU A 170 -28.32 28.62 -5.29
C GLU A 170 -27.84 27.20 -4.94
N LEU A 171 -26.67 27.09 -4.31
CA LEU A 171 -26.10 25.80 -3.87
C LEU A 171 -27.00 25.10 -2.83
N LEU A 172 -27.55 25.84 -1.86
CA LEU A 172 -28.47 25.29 -0.86
C LEU A 172 -29.83 24.88 -1.45
N SER A 173 -30.28 25.55 -2.51
CA SER A 173 -31.51 25.19 -3.22
C SER A 173 -31.34 24.04 -4.21
N THR A 174 -30.10 23.64 -4.48
CA THR A 174 -29.80 22.55 -5.41
C THR A 174 -29.93 21.20 -4.69
N GLU A 175 -30.72 20.28 -5.25
CA GLU A 175 -30.79 18.90 -4.75
C GLU A 175 -29.45 18.19 -4.95
N ALA A 176 -28.99 17.47 -3.92
CA ALA A 176 -27.72 16.76 -3.89
C ALA A 176 -27.73 15.58 -4.88
N GLY A 177 -27.49 15.86 -6.17
CA GLY A 177 -27.44 14.82 -7.19
C GLY A 177 -27.46 15.27 -8.65
N LEU A 178 -27.62 16.56 -8.96
CA LEU A 178 -27.76 17.06 -10.33
C LEU A 178 -26.69 18.07 -10.76
N VAL A 179 -25.57 18.18 -10.05
CA VAL A 179 -24.47 19.05 -10.50
C VAL A 179 -23.56 18.24 -11.42
N ASP A 180 -23.90 18.22 -12.70
CA ASP A 180 -22.96 17.80 -13.73
C ASP A 180 -21.74 18.72 -13.64
N ALA A 181 -20.54 18.14 -13.59
CA ALA A 181 -19.27 18.84 -13.35
C ALA A 181 -18.88 19.88 -14.44
N GLU A 182 -19.77 20.12 -15.41
CA GLU A 182 -19.54 20.95 -16.58
C GLU A 182 -19.86 22.44 -16.35
N GLY A 183 -20.50 22.80 -15.22
CA GLY A 183 -20.96 24.16 -14.94
C GLY A 183 -20.14 24.99 -13.93
N THR A 184 -19.11 24.45 -13.28
CA THR A 184 -18.34 25.19 -12.25
C THR A 184 -16.99 25.67 -12.78
N ALA A 185 -17.01 26.45 -13.85
CA ALA A 185 -15.88 27.31 -14.17
C ALA A 185 -15.83 28.43 -13.13
N VAL A 186 -15.05 28.23 -12.07
CA VAL A 186 -14.65 29.32 -11.17
C VAL A 186 -13.78 30.25 -11.99
N GLU A 187 -14.37 31.35 -12.47
CA GLU A 187 -13.60 32.41 -13.11
C GLU A 187 -12.66 33.00 -12.05
N HIS A 188 -11.35 32.77 -12.24
CA HIS A 188 -10.33 33.34 -11.39
C HIS A 188 -10.29 34.84 -11.65
N ILE A 189 -11.04 35.61 -10.86
CA ILE A 189 -10.95 37.08 -10.83
C ILE A 189 -9.48 37.38 -10.47
N GLY A 190 -8.70 37.82 -11.45
CA GLY A 190 -7.28 38.00 -11.33
C GLY A 190 -6.93 38.85 -10.10
N SER A 191 -6.07 38.32 -9.23
CA SER A 191 -5.43 39.07 -8.17
C SER A 191 -4.24 39.83 -8.76
N GLU A 192 -4.50 40.94 -9.45
CA GLU A 192 -3.42 41.87 -9.72
C GLU A 192 -2.91 42.45 -8.38
N PRO A 193 -1.63 42.31 -8.07
CA PRO A 193 -1.07 42.91 -6.87
C PRO A 193 -1.14 44.44 -6.99
N LEU A 194 -1.75 45.09 -6.00
CA LEU A 194 -1.80 46.54 -5.89
C LEU A 194 -0.38 47.13 -5.97
N LYS A 195 -0.07 47.80 -7.10
CA LYS A 195 1.18 48.53 -7.27
C LYS A 195 1.11 49.82 -6.46
N ARG A 196 1.89 49.90 -5.38
CA ARG A 196 2.00 51.10 -4.54
C ARG A 196 2.87 52.17 -5.23
N PRO A 197 2.61 53.47 -5.01
CA PRO A 197 3.46 54.57 -5.48
C PRO A 197 4.84 54.56 -4.81
#